data_AF-A0A1H1FAY0-F1
#
_entry.id   AF-A0A1H1FAY0-F1
#
_cell.length_a   1.000
_cell.length_b   1.000
_cell.length_c   1.000
_cell.angle_alpha   90.00
_cell.angle_beta   90.00
_cell.angle_gamma   90.00
#
_symmetry.space_group_name_H-M   'P 1'
#
loop_
_entity.id
_entity.type
_entity.pdbx_description
1 polymer ?
#
loop_
_entity_poly.entity_id
_entity_poly.type
_entity_poly.pdbx_seq_one_letter_code
_entity_poly.pdbx_strand_id
1 'polypeptide(L)'
;MTSDDSDPEEETTQRASPMGFESFEPGPDWFEADDEAVLEVLRENHNFAPSHVDEAGVCRGRDAAHRCRVLADHGLLKKVATGMYDITDLGEQLLDGEIEPMDLPDAEEDDS
;
A
#
# COMPACT_ATOMS: atom_id res chain seq x y z
N MET A 1 -17.05 43.31 -25.39
CA MET A 1 -17.96 42.46 -24.61
C MET A 1 -18.54 41.43 -25.56
N THR A 2 -18.01 40.21 -25.44
CA THR A 2 -18.48 38.85 -25.80
C THR A 2 -17.18 38.09 -26.07
N SER A 3 -16.70 37.28 -25.12
CA SER A 3 -16.93 35.82 -25.09
C SER A 3 -16.38 35.19 -26.36
N ASP A 4 -15.36 34.34 -26.33
CA ASP A 4 -15.48 33.01 -25.76
C ASP A 4 -14.06 32.41 -25.66
N ASP A 5 -13.55 32.28 -24.44
CA ASP A 5 -12.33 31.53 -24.11
C ASP A 5 -12.82 30.37 -23.25
N SER A 6 -12.91 29.18 -23.82
CA SER A 6 -13.07 27.91 -23.10
C SER A 6 -12.73 26.75 -24.03
N ASP A 7 -11.47 26.38 -23.90
CA ASP A 7 -10.82 25.08 -24.08
C ASP A 7 -11.67 23.87 -24.53
N PRO A 8 -11.20 23.08 -25.52
CA PRO A 8 -11.88 21.88 -25.95
C PRO A 8 -11.80 20.77 -24.89
N GLU A 9 -12.98 20.21 -24.64
CA GLU A 9 -13.27 19.11 -23.72
C GLU A 9 -12.23 17.98 -23.80
N GLU A 10 -11.65 17.63 -22.64
CA GLU A 10 -10.71 16.52 -22.52
C GLU A 10 -11.38 15.22 -22.94
N GLU A 11 -10.97 14.71 -24.10
CA GLU A 11 -11.27 13.37 -24.59
C GLU A 11 -10.65 12.39 -23.60
N THR A 12 -11.50 11.77 -22.78
CA THR A 12 -11.16 10.68 -21.87
C THR A 12 -10.45 9.58 -22.65
N THR A 13 -9.12 9.62 -22.65
CA THR A 13 -8.31 8.57 -23.25
C THR A 13 -8.40 7.35 -22.36
N GLN A 14 -9.42 6.55 -22.62
CA GLN A 14 -9.52 5.19 -22.12
C GLN A 14 -8.41 4.39 -22.81
N ARG A 15 -7.19 4.47 -22.27
CA ARG A 15 -6.07 3.64 -22.70
C ARG A 15 -6.40 2.22 -22.30
N ALA A 16 -6.88 1.46 -23.28
CA ALA A 16 -6.86 0.01 -23.24
C ALA A 16 -5.43 -0.46 -22.95
N SER A 17 -5.20 -0.98 -21.74
CA SER A 17 -3.95 -1.64 -21.39
C SER A 17 -3.93 -3.06 -21.96
N PRO A 18 -2.78 -3.52 -22.47
CA PRO A 18 -2.65 -4.77 -23.21
C PRO A 18 -2.79 -5.99 -22.29
N MET A 19 -3.34 -7.07 -22.85
CA MET A 19 -3.42 -8.40 -22.26
C MET A 19 -2.10 -8.87 -21.64
N GLY A 20 -2.16 -9.41 -20.41
CA GLY A 20 -1.32 -10.54 -19.98
C GLY A 20 -0.22 -10.29 -18.95
N PHE A 21 -0.16 -9.13 -18.30
CA PHE A 21 0.49 -9.01 -16.99
C PHE A 21 -0.64 -8.93 -15.98
N GLU A 22 -0.60 -9.74 -14.93
CA GLU A 22 -1.63 -9.78 -13.89
C GLU A 22 -2.04 -8.36 -13.54
N SER A 23 -3.34 -8.07 -13.64
CA SER A 23 -3.92 -6.76 -13.38
C SER A 23 -3.69 -6.45 -11.90
N PHE A 24 -2.50 -5.96 -11.56
CA PHE A 24 -2.29 -5.28 -10.30
C PHE A 24 -3.06 -3.97 -10.46
N GLU A 25 -4.33 -3.99 -10.03
CA GLU A 25 -5.12 -2.78 -9.87
C GLU A 25 -4.26 -1.84 -9.01
N PRO A 26 -3.82 -0.69 -9.55
CA PRO A 26 -2.88 0.14 -8.82
C PRO A 26 -3.53 0.59 -7.52
N GLY A 27 -2.89 0.23 -6.40
CA GLY A 27 -3.24 0.80 -5.11
C GLY A 27 -2.99 2.31 -5.07
N PRO A 28 -3.31 2.97 -3.95
CA PRO A 28 -3.02 4.39 -3.75
C PRO A 28 -1.53 4.65 -3.92
N ASP A 29 -1.13 5.90 -4.22
CA ASP A 29 0.25 6.26 -4.59
C ASP A 29 1.32 5.88 -3.56
N TRP A 30 0.92 5.63 -2.31
CA TRP A 30 1.77 5.21 -1.21
C TRP A 30 1.94 3.68 -1.11
N PHE A 31 1.05 2.90 -1.72
CA PHE A 31 1.02 1.43 -1.67
C PHE A 31 1.84 0.85 -2.84
N GLU A 32 2.84 0.06 -2.51
CA GLU A 32 3.79 -0.55 -3.45
C GLU A 32 3.49 -2.05 -3.64
N ALA A 33 3.92 -2.61 -4.77
CA ALA A 33 3.73 -4.03 -5.07
C ALA A 33 4.35 -4.98 -4.03
N ASP A 34 5.41 -4.55 -3.35
CA ASP A 34 6.08 -5.33 -2.31
C ASP A 34 5.30 -5.34 -0.98
N ASP A 35 4.36 -4.41 -0.75
CA ASP A 35 3.68 -4.26 0.54
C ASP A 35 2.82 -5.43 0.92
N GLU A 36 2.12 -6.02 -0.04
CA GLU A 36 1.29 -7.20 0.19
C GLU A 36 2.17 -8.35 0.72
N ALA A 37 3.34 -8.56 0.10
CA ALA A 37 4.31 -9.53 0.56
C ALA A 37 4.93 -9.15 1.93
N VAL A 38 5.12 -7.86 2.22
CA VAL A 38 5.54 -7.41 3.57
C VAL A 38 4.49 -7.78 4.63
N LEU A 39 3.22 -7.52 4.35
CA LEU A 39 2.10 -7.86 5.24
C LEU A 39 1.99 -9.38 5.45
N GLU A 40 2.11 -10.16 4.38
CA GLU A 40 2.07 -11.62 4.43
C GLU A 40 3.19 -12.19 5.31
N VAL A 41 4.43 -11.70 5.14
CA VAL A 41 5.58 -12.11 5.96
C VAL A 41 5.36 -11.81 7.45
N LEU A 42 4.78 -10.65 7.76
CA LEU A 42 4.51 -10.25 9.15
C LEU A 42 3.33 -11.03 9.76
N ARG A 43 2.32 -11.40 8.96
CA ARG A 43 1.21 -12.28 9.34
C ARG A 43 1.71 -13.69 9.68
N GLU A 44 2.49 -14.31 8.80
CA GLU A 44 2.88 -15.72 8.93
C GLU A 44 3.91 -15.97 10.04
N ASN A 45 4.90 -15.10 10.17
CA ASN A 45 6.01 -15.38 11.09
C ASN A 45 5.67 -15.13 12.55
N HIS A 46 4.52 -14.50 12.87
CA HIS A 46 4.23 -13.93 14.21
C HIS A 46 5.41 -13.11 14.77
N ASN A 47 6.31 -12.65 13.90
CA ASN A 47 7.60 -12.08 14.27
C ASN A 47 7.70 -10.71 13.62
N PHE A 48 7.47 -9.73 14.48
CA PHE A 48 7.12 -8.35 14.16
C PHE A 48 8.25 -7.52 13.52
N ALA A 49 9.37 -8.12 13.13
CA ALA A 49 10.58 -7.38 12.76
C ALA A 49 10.77 -7.26 11.24
N PRO A 50 11.11 -6.06 10.71
CA PRO A 50 11.41 -5.85 9.30
C PRO A 50 12.57 -6.69 8.75
N SER A 51 13.42 -7.25 9.61
CA SER A 51 14.49 -8.16 9.18
C SER A 51 13.96 -9.44 8.53
N HIS A 52 12.77 -9.92 8.93
CA HIS A 52 12.19 -11.13 8.33
C HIS A 52 11.73 -10.91 6.89
N VAL A 53 11.38 -9.67 6.53
CA VAL A 53 11.03 -9.28 5.16
C VAL A 53 12.25 -9.37 4.24
N ASP A 54 13.44 -9.01 4.76
CA ASP A 54 14.73 -9.18 4.06
C ASP A 54 15.12 -10.65 3.96
N GLU A 55 14.93 -11.42 5.04
CA GLU A 55 15.16 -12.87 5.05
C GLU A 55 14.24 -13.63 4.09
N ALA A 56 12.99 -13.18 3.94
CA ALA A 56 12.03 -13.69 2.97
C ALA A 56 12.36 -13.28 1.52
N GLY A 57 13.29 -12.34 1.33
CA GLY A 57 13.72 -11.89 0.01
C GLY A 57 12.71 -10.96 -0.69
N VAL A 58 11.78 -10.37 0.05
CA VAL A 58 10.80 -9.41 -0.48
C VAL A 58 11.50 -8.11 -0.85
N CYS A 59 12.12 -7.45 0.13
CA CYS A 59 12.90 -6.23 -0.08
C CYS A 59 14.00 -6.11 0.96
N ARG A 60 14.97 -5.20 0.74
CA ARG A 60 16.11 -5.05 1.65
C ARG A 60 15.64 -4.55 3.01
N GLY A 61 16.32 -4.91 4.10
CA GLY A 61 15.89 -4.55 5.46
C GLY A 61 15.69 -3.05 5.72
N ARG A 62 16.41 -2.16 5.01
CA ARG A 62 16.15 -0.70 5.06
C ARG A 62 14.77 -0.37 4.49
N ASP A 63 14.47 -0.92 3.32
CA ASP A 63 13.26 -0.65 2.57
C ASP A 63 12.07 -1.29 3.32
N ALA A 64 12.22 -2.53 3.80
CA ALA A 64 11.26 -3.18 4.68
C ALA A 64 10.91 -2.33 5.90
N ALA A 65 11.91 -1.76 6.59
CA ALA A 65 11.67 -0.91 7.75
C ALA A 65 10.97 0.42 7.40
N HIS A 66 11.15 0.91 6.17
CA HIS A 66 10.42 2.07 5.66
C HIS A 66 8.98 1.71 5.32
N ARG A 67 8.76 0.64 4.55
CA ARG A 67 7.44 0.12 4.19
C ARG A 67 6.61 -0.21 5.43
N CYS A 68 7.19 -0.87 6.44
CA CYS A 68 6.50 -1.14 7.71
C CYS A 68 6.01 0.13 8.44
N ARG A 69 6.72 1.27 8.29
CA ARG A 69 6.27 2.54 8.86
C ARG A 69 5.10 3.10 8.08
N VAL A 70 5.23 3.16 6.75
CA VAL A 70 4.14 3.62 5.86
C VAL A 70 2.88 2.80 6.12
N LEU A 71 2.98 1.46 6.07
CA LEU A 71 1.85 0.58 6.36
C LEU A 71 1.26 0.78 7.76
N ALA A 72 2.09 1.14 8.75
CA ALA A 72 1.61 1.46 10.09
C ALA A 72 0.89 2.81 10.17
N ASP A 73 1.37 3.81 9.42
CA ASP A 73 0.76 5.15 9.33
C ASP A 73 -0.63 5.08 8.65
N HIS A 74 -0.83 4.12 7.75
CA HIS A 74 -2.13 3.82 7.11
C HIS A 74 -2.97 2.78 7.86
N GLY A 75 -2.54 2.37 9.06
CA GLY A 75 -3.32 1.47 9.91
C GLY A 75 -3.38 0.00 9.46
N LEU A 76 -2.62 -0.41 8.45
CA LEU A 76 -2.46 -1.82 8.02
C LEU A 76 -1.56 -2.61 8.97
N LEU A 77 -0.61 -1.91 9.59
CA LEU A 77 0.24 -2.44 10.65
C LEU A 77 0.08 -1.61 11.93
N LYS A 78 0.45 -2.21 13.06
CA LYS A 78 0.51 -1.55 14.35
C LYS A 78 1.89 -1.69 14.93
N LYS A 79 2.52 -0.56 15.26
CA LYS A 79 3.79 -0.56 15.96
C LYS A 79 3.60 -1.01 17.42
N VAL A 80 4.06 -2.21 17.74
CA VAL A 80 4.00 -2.78 19.11
C VAL A 80 5.22 -2.40 19.94
N ALA A 81 6.38 -2.21 19.31
CA ALA A 81 7.59 -1.70 19.96
C ALA A 81 8.57 -1.09 18.93
N THR A 82 9.72 -0.62 19.40
CA THR A 82 10.78 -0.10 18.53
C THR A 82 11.25 -1.18 17.54
N GLY A 83 10.91 -1.00 16.27
CA GLY A 83 11.27 -1.96 15.21
C GLY A 83 10.41 -3.23 15.22
N MET A 84 9.26 -3.22 15.90
CA MET A 84 8.30 -4.32 15.90
C MET A 84 6.91 -3.84 15.49
N TYR A 85 6.33 -4.48 14.48
CA TYR A 85 5.03 -4.22 13.87
C TYR A 85 4.19 -5.50 13.84
N ASP A 86 2.93 -5.39 14.25
CA ASP A 86 1.93 -6.45 14.18
C ASP A 86 0.89 -6.12 13.10
N ILE A 87 0.26 -7.13 12.52
CA ILE A 87 -0.80 -6.92 11.53
C ILE A 87 -2.07 -6.46 12.24
N THR A 88 -2.82 -5.54 11.62
CA THR A 88 -4.12 -5.10 12.13
C THR A 88 -5.25 -5.85 11.42
N ASP A 89 -6.48 -5.73 11.93
CA ASP A 89 -7.67 -6.26 11.25
C ASP A 89 -7.81 -5.70 9.83
N LEU A 90 -7.37 -4.45 9.58
CA LEU A 90 -7.38 -3.84 8.24
C LEU A 90 -6.36 -4.51 7.31
N GLY A 91 -5.15 -4.78 7.82
CA GLY A 91 -4.13 -5.51 7.07
C GLY A 91 -4.56 -6.94 6.74
N GLU A 92 -5.23 -7.62 7.66
CA GLU A 92 -5.78 -8.95 7.42
C GLU A 92 -6.87 -8.93 6.35
N GLN A 93 -7.82 -7.99 6.44
CA GLN A 93 -8.87 -7.82 5.43
C GLN A 93 -8.30 -7.56 4.03
N LEU A 94 -7.21 -6.80 3.92
CA LEU A 94 -6.53 -6.56 2.64
C LEU A 94 -5.97 -7.87 2.08
N LEU A 95 -5.26 -8.65 2.90
CA LEU A 95 -4.67 -9.93 2.48
C LEU A 95 -5.72 -11.01 2.17
N ASP A 96 -6.84 -11.00 2.88
CA ASP A 96 -7.95 -11.93 2.64
C ASP A 96 -8.84 -11.48 1.47
N GLY A 97 -8.55 -10.32 0.85
CA GLY A 97 -9.26 -9.76 -0.30
C GLY A 97 -10.66 -9.24 0.05
N GLU A 98 -10.90 -8.93 1.33
CA GLU A 98 -12.15 -8.33 1.81
C GLU A 98 -12.23 -6.83 1.48
N ILE A 99 -11.07 -6.19 1.32
CA ILE A 99 -10.94 -4.79 0.85
C ILE A 99 -9.94 -4.72 -0.30
N GLU A 100 -10.16 -3.80 -1.23
CA GLU A 100 -9.22 -3.53 -2.30
C GLU A 100 -8.18 -2.48 -1.84
N PRO A 101 -6.94 -2.51 -2.35
CA PRO A 101 -5.92 -1.51 -2.00
C PRO A 101 -6.39 -0.07 -2.23
N MET A 102 -7.21 0.16 -3.26
CA MET A 102 -7.76 1.47 -3.59
C MET A 102 -8.77 2.03 -2.58
N ASP A 103 -9.36 1.17 -1.73
CA ASP A 103 -10.29 1.56 -0.67
C ASP A 103 -9.57 1.86 0.66
N LEU A 104 -8.24 1.77 0.69
CA LEU A 104 -7.46 2.03 1.89
C LEU A 104 -7.52 3.51 2.27
N PRO A 105 -7.60 3.81 3.59
CA PRO A 105 -7.58 5.19 4.05
C PRO A 105 -6.23 5.84 3.74
N ASP A 106 -6.27 7.11 3.35
CA ASP A 106 -5.09 7.97 3.36
C ASP A 106 -4.52 8.05 4.78
N ALA A 107 -3.22 8.37 4.89
CA ALA A 107 -2.53 8.39 6.17
C ALA A 107 -3.30 9.28 7.13
N GLU A 108 -3.61 8.76 8.32
CA GLU A 108 -4.17 9.59 9.38
C GLU A 108 -3.11 10.65 9.69
N GLU A 109 -3.38 11.92 9.33
CA GLU A 109 -2.52 13.03 9.72
C GLU A 109 -2.58 13.12 11.25
N ASP A 110 -1.63 12.47 11.91
CA ASP A 110 -1.40 12.56 13.34
C ASP A 110 -0.89 14.00 13.62
N ASP A 111 -1.84 14.93 13.67
CA ASP A 111 -1.71 16.34 14.01
C ASP A 111 -1.39 16.43 15.53
N SER A 112 -0.19 16.01 15.91
CA SER A 112 0.30 15.92 17.30
C SER A 112 1.58 16.73 17.52
#